data_AF-A0A835X9Y4-F1
#
_entry.id   AF-A0A835X9Y4-F1
#
_cell.length_a   1.000
_cell.length_b   1.000
_cell.length_c   1.000
_cell.angle_alpha   90.00
_cell.angle_beta   90.00
_cell.angle_gamma   90.00
#
_symmetry.space_group_name_H-M   'P 1'
#
loop_
_entity.id
_entity.type
_entity.pdbx_description
1 polymer ?
#
loop_
_entity_poly.entity_id
_entity_poly.type
_entity_poly.pdbx_seq_one_letter_code
_entity_poly.pdbx_strand_id
1 'polypeptide(L)'
;MNSYYQQFGEPHDKGKRGIASRPTVEQIFEYFQNINQRVTEFLEGESLDEQAQNLLTMGLHHEYQHQELLVYDLQHLLADEYRPVKKISPPKPEVIDAKSVPVKGGLYTMGYSGNDYCYDIELPEHKVYLNDYKIDAYPVTNAQYLEFIEDGGYSDFKYWLSDGWEIVKKNHWQAPMYWEKVKDEWFTLDFIGKRKINPNEPVCHVSYYEADAYCKWAGKRLPTEAEWEKAACWNEAEQKKTLFPWGNSLPTESQANLLESYLWNCSEVGSYPQSKSSSGCYQMIGDVWEWTSSEFVGYPGFKSGFSEYNDKWFTNQKVLRGGSFGTPKMSIRGSYRNFFRQDERWLFSGFRCAQNY
;
A
#
# COMPACT_ATOMS: atom_id res chain seq x y z
N MET A 1 6.19 4.40 -11.73
CA MET A 1 7.63 4.36 -11.43
C MET A 1 8.23 5.74 -11.24
N ASN A 2 8.73 5.95 -10.02
CA ASN A 2 9.27 7.18 -9.45
C ASN A 2 10.80 7.10 -9.19
N SER A 3 11.47 6.10 -9.76
CA SER A 3 12.92 5.90 -9.61
C SER A 3 13.65 6.28 -10.90
N TYR A 4 14.08 7.52 -10.99
CA TYR A 4 15.05 8.00 -11.98
C TYR A 4 15.99 8.96 -11.28
N TYR A 5 17.23 9.02 -11.73
CA TYR A 5 18.25 9.86 -11.13
C TYR A 5 18.93 10.61 -12.25
N GLN A 6 18.65 11.91 -12.34
CA GLN A 6 19.22 12.78 -13.39
C GLN A 6 20.73 12.92 -13.22
N GLN A 7 21.23 12.80 -11.99
CA GLN A 7 22.66 12.81 -11.70
C GLN A 7 23.47 11.70 -12.40
N PHE A 8 22.86 10.60 -12.85
CA PHE A 8 23.57 9.46 -13.46
C PHE A 8 23.44 9.38 -14.99
N GLY A 9 22.87 10.39 -15.65
CA GLY A 9 22.78 10.49 -17.12
C GLY A 9 21.37 10.70 -17.65
N GLU A 10 21.22 10.68 -18.98
CA GLU A 10 19.93 10.85 -19.65
C GLU A 10 19.11 9.55 -19.60
N PRO A 11 17.96 9.53 -18.89
CA PRO A 11 17.13 8.33 -18.80
C PRO A 11 16.34 8.11 -20.08
N HIS A 12 16.14 6.84 -20.45
CA HIS A 12 15.17 6.48 -21.48
C HIS A 12 13.75 6.95 -21.14
N ASP A 13 13.05 7.48 -22.14
CA ASP A 13 11.66 7.90 -22.05
C ASP A 13 10.77 6.77 -21.50
N LYS A 14 10.12 7.05 -20.36
CA LYS A 14 9.30 6.10 -19.62
C LYS A 14 8.13 5.56 -20.46
N GLY A 15 7.50 6.41 -21.26
CA GLY A 15 6.37 6.02 -22.12
C GLY A 15 6.79 5.08 -23.26
N LYS A 16 8.08 4.97 -23.54
CA LYS A 16 8.64 4.16 -24.62
C LYS A 16 9.39 2.91 -24.13
N ARG A 17 9.42 2.63 -22.82
CA ARG A 17 10.12 1.44 -22.31
C ARG A 17 9.57 0.13 -22.89
N GLY A 18 8.25 0.06 -23.11
CA GLY A 18 7.59 -1.13 -23.68
C GLY A 18 7.91 -1.41 -25.15
N ILE A 19 8.55 -0.49 -25.88
CA ILE A 19 8.93 -0.68 -27.29
C ILE A 19 10.42 -1.01 -27.47
N ALA A 20 11.20 -1.04 -26.39
CA ALA A 20 12.61 -1.42 -26.43
C ALA A 20 12.74 -2.95 -26.48
N SER A 21 13.12 -3.50 -27.64
CA SER A 21 13.36 -4.95 -27.81
C SER A 21 14.73 -5.41 -27.32
N ARG A 22 15.61 -4.46 -26.96
CA ARG A 22 16.95 -4.71 -26.42
C ARG A 22 17.17 -3.89 -25.15
N PRO A 23 17.96 -4.39 -24.19
CA PRO A 23 18.57 -5.74 -24.14
C PRO A 23 17.53 -6.87 -24.11
N THR A 24 17.88 -8.06 -24.59
CA THR A 24 16.99 -9.24 -24.52
C THR A 24 16.83 -9.69 -23.06
N VAL A 25 15.82 -10.53 -22.78
CA VAL A 25 15.63 -11.13 -21.45
C VAL A 25 16.88 -11.88 -20.99
N GLU A 26 17.50 -12.67 -21.87
CA GLU A 26 18.75 -13.39 -21.59
C GLU A 26 19.89 -12.42 -21.23
N GLN A 27 20.07 -11.34 -21.99
CA GLN A 27 21.08 -10.31 -21.71
C GLN A 27 20.83 -9.59 -20.36
N ILE A 28 19.56 -9.39 -19.98
CA ILE A 28 19.22 -8.84 -18.65
C ILE A 28 19.61 -9.82 -17.54
N PHE A 29 19.37 -11.13 -17.71
CA PHE A 29 19.79 -12.13 -16.73
C PHE A 29 21.31 -12.28 -16.65
N GLU A 30 22.04 -12.22 -17.78
CA GLU A 30 23.50 -12.17 -17.80
C GLU A 30 24.02 -10.95 -17.01
N TYR A 31 23.43 -9.77 -17.23
CA TYR A 31 23.77 -8.56 -16.49
C TYR A 31 23.49 -8.72 -14.99
N PHE A 32 22.31 -9.21 -14.61
CA PHE A 32 21.94 -9.47 -13.21
C PHE A 32 22.91 -10.44 -12.53
N GLN A 33 23.26 -11.55 -13.18
CA GLN A 33 24.23 -12.51 -12.66
C GLN A 33 25.62 -11.89 -12.50
N ASN A 34 26.07 -11.09 -13.47
CA ASN A 34 27.37 -10.42 -13.39
C ASN A 34 27.43 -9.43 -12.22
N ILE A 35 26.37 -8.64 -12.00
CA ILE A 35 26.30 -7.70 -10.88
C ILE A 35 26.26 -8.46 -9.54
N ASN A 36 25.44 -9.51 -9.42
CA ASN A 36 25.37 -10.31 -8.19
C ASN A 36 26.72 -10.95 -7.84
N GLN A 37 27.43 -11.50 -8.82
CA GLN A 37 28.76 -12.07 -8.56
C GLN A 37 29.71 -11.02 -7.97
N ARG A 38 29.79 -9.83 -8.58
CA ARG A 38 30.66 -8.75 -8.10
C ARG A 38 30.26 -8.25 -6.72
N VAL A 39 28.96 -8.13 -6.45
CA VAL A 39 28.46 -7.72 -5.13
C VAL A 39 28.80 -8.77 -4.08
N THR A 40 28.62 -10.06 -4.37
CA THR A 40 29.02 -11.15 -3.46
C THR A 40 30.52 -11.14 -3.19
N GLU A 41 31.36 -11.04 -4.22
CA GLU A 41 32.82 -10.94 -4.07
C GLU A 41 33.22 -9.72 -3.23
N PHE A 42 32.54 -8.58 -3.42
CA PHE A 42 32.75 -7.37 -2.61
C PHE A 42 32.38 -7.57 -1.14
N LEU A 43 31.27 -8.26 -0.86
CA LEU A 43 30.83 -8.58 0.50
C LEU A 43 31.76 -9.57 1.22
N GLU A 44 32.37 -10.50 0.48
CA GLU A 44 33.29 -11.51 1.03
C GLU A 44 34.72 -10.97 1.24
N GLY A 45 35.15 -10.02 0.41
CA GLY A 45 36.55 -9.57 0.34
C GLY A 45 36.93 -8.41 1.26
N GLU A 46 35.98 -7.60 1.73
CA GLU A 46 36.27 -6.34 2.41
C GLU A 46 35.39 -6.09 3.65
N SER A 47 35.95 -5.43 4.67
CA SER A 47 35.14 -4.82 5.72
C SER A 47 34.44 -3.60 5.14
N LEU A 48 33.12 -3.67 4.99
CA LEU A 48 32.31 -2.56 4.50
C LEU A 48 32.36 -1.38 5.48
N ASP A 49 32.67 -0.19 4.99
CA ASP A 49 32.44 1.03 5.76
C ASP A 49 30.93 1.32 5.92
N GLU A 50 30.59 2.25 6.80
CA GLU A 50 29.20 2.59 7.11
C GLU A 50 28.44 3.09 5.87
N GLN A 51 29.12 3.83 4.97
CA GLN A 51 28.50 4.36 3.77
C GLN A 51 28.13 3.23 2.79
N ALA A 52 29.03 2.26 2.57
CA ALA A 52 28.80 1.11 1.72
C ALA A 52 27.66 0.24 2.27
N GLN A 53 27.64 -0.01 3.59
CA GLN A 53 26.54 -0.74 4.24
C GLN A 53 25.20 -0.04 4.00
N ASN A 54 25.13 1.27 4.23
CA ASN A 54 23.90 2.06 4.03
C ASN A 54 23.42 2.03 2.57
N LEU A 55 24.33 2.15 1.60
CA LEU A 55 23.98 2.08 0.18
C LEU A 55 23.50 0.69 -0.25
N LEU A 56 24.13 -0.37 0.25
CA LEU A 56 23.71 -1.75 -0.01
C LEU A 56 22.32 -2.01 0.57
N THR A 57 22.07 -1.61 1.83
CA THR A 57 20.76 -1.76 2.45
C THR A 57 19.69 -0.96 1.71
N MET A 58 19.98 0.29 1.32
CA MET A 58 19.08 1.09 0.48
C MET A 58 18.80 0.41 -0.87
N GLY A 59 19.81 -0.18 -1.50
CA GLY A 59 19.68 -0.94 -2.74
C GLY A 59 18.75 -2.15 -2.60
N LEU A 60 18.88 -2.91 -1.52
CA LEU A 60 17.99 -4.04 -1.21
C LEU A 60 16.53 -3.58 -1.02
N HIS A 61 16.32 -2.49 -0.27
CA HIS A 61 14.98 -1.92 -0.08
C HIS A 61 14.40 -1.34 -1.37
N HIS A 62 15.23 -0.80 -2.25
CA HIS A 62 14.82 -0.37 -3.59
C HIS A 62 14.42 -1.56 -4.45
N GLU A 63 15.15 -2.69 -4.39
CA GLU A 63 14.75 -3.93 -5.05
C GLU A 63 13.40 -4.44 -4.53
N TYR A 64 13.14 -4.40 -3.22
CA TYR A 64 11.83 -4.79 -2.66
C TYR A 64 10.66 -3.94 -3.22
N GLN A 65 10.85 -2.63 -3.41
CA GLN A 65 9.84 -1.80 -4.08
C GLN A 65 9.62 -2.25 -5.53
N HIS A 66 10.70 -2.58 -6.24
CA HIS A 66 10.60 -3.07 -7.62
C HIS A 66 10.00 -4.48 -7.72
N GLN A 67 10.15 -5.32 -6.70
CA GLN A 67 9.44 -6.60 -6.61
C GLN A 67 7.93 -6.38 -6.53
N GLU A 68 7.45 -5.46 -5.68
CA GLU A 68 6.03 -5.13 -5.61
C GLU A 68 5.51 -4.54 -6.94
N LEU A 69 6.25 -3.60 -7.53
CA LEU A 69 5.92 -3.02 -8.84
C LEU A 69 5.87 -4.07 -9.95
N LEU A 70 6.75 -5.07 -9.91
CA LEU A 70 6.69 -6.20 -10.85
C LEU A 70 5.38 -6.99 -10.69
N VAL A 71 4.91 -7.21 -9.46
CA VAL A 71 3.62 -7.86 -9.24
C VAL A 71 2.47 -6.99 -9.78
N TYR A 72 2.51 -5.67 -9.58
CA TYR A 72 1.51 -4.77 -10.16
C TYR A 72 1.50 -4.83 -11.70
N ASP A 73 2.69 -4.79 -12.31
CA ASP A 73 2.85 -4.83 -13.77
C ASP A 73 2.37 -6.19 -14.33
N LEU A 74 2.64 -7.30 -13.64
CA LEU A 74 2.11 -8.62 -14.01
C LEU A 74 0.59 -8.66 -13.95
N GLN A 75 -0.02 -8.13 -12.87
CA GLN A 75 -1.49 -8.02 -12.78
C GLN A 75 -2.04 -7.14 -13.91
N HIS A 76 -1.42 -6.00 -14.20
CA HIS A 76 -1.94 -5.05 -15.18
C HIS A 76 -1.80 -5.53 -16.63
N LEU A 77 -0.68 -6.18 -16.95
CA LEU A 77 -0.38 -6.62 -18.31
C LEU A 77 -0.97 -7.99 -18.63
N LEU A 78 -0.98 -8.88 -17.63
CA LEU A 78 -1.33 -10.28 -17.83
C LEU A 78 -2.56 -10.71 -17.05
N ALA A 79 -3.08 -9.92 -16.11
CA ALA A 79 -4.32 -10.17 -15.36
C ALA A 79 -4.64 -11.67 -15.17
N ASP A 80 -5.64 -12.18 -15.89
CA ASP A 80 -6.13 -13.55 -15.85
C ASP A 80 -5.42 -14.52 -16.83
N GLU A 81 -4.30 -14.15 -17.42
CA GLU A 81 -3.41 -14.98 -18.24
C GLU A 81 -2.17 -15.47 -17.46
N TYR A 82 -1.67 -14.67 -16.49
CA TYR A 82 -0.57 -15.12 -15.63
C TYR A 82 -1.08 -16.05 -14.52
N ARG A 83 -0.40 -17.18 -14.32
CA ARG A 83 -0.70 -18.11 -13.22
C ARG A 83 0.53 -18.30 -12.34
N PRO A 84 0.49 -17.83 -11.08
CA PRO A 84 1.59 -18.04 -10.16
C PRO A 84 1.90 -19.52 -9.92
N VAL A 85 3.18 -19.86 -9.90
CA VAL A 85 3.65 -21.25 -9.72
C VAL A 85 3.42 -21.74 -8.30
N LYS A 86 3.69 -20.90 -7.30
CA LYS A 86 3.49 -21.21 -5.88
C LYS A 86 2.22 -20.53 -5.39
N LYS A 87 1.29 -21.31 -4.83
CA LYS A 87 0.04 -20.80 -4.26
C LYS A 87 -0.25 -21.49 -2.94
N ILE A 88 -0.64 -20.71 -1.93
CA ILE A 88 -1.07 -21.21 -0.62
C ILE A 88 -2.58 -20.98 -0.47
N SER A 89 -3.25 -21.83 0.29
CA SER A 89 -4.67 -21.65 0.60
C SER A 89 -4.85 -20.49 1.59
N PRO A 90 -5.86 -19.63 1.39
CA PRO A 90 -6.13 -18.54 2.32
C PRO A 90 -6.47 -19.08 3.73
N PRO A 91 -6.05 -18.38 4.80
CA PRO A 91 -6.43 -18.74 6.16
C PRO A 91 -7.93 -18.54 6.37
N LYS A 92 -8.52 -19.31 7.29
CA LYS A 92 -9.95 -19.21 7.62
C LYS A 92 -10.23 -17.90 8.36
N PRO A 93 -11.22 -17.10 7.94
CA PRO A 93 -11.57 -15.86 8.63
C PRO A 93 -12.31 -16.13 9.94
N GLU A 94 -12.04 -15.30 10.94
CA GLU A 94 -12.84 -15.16 12.15
C GLU A 94 -13.85 -14.03 12.00
N VAL A 95 -14.98 -14.12 12.70
CA VAL A 95 -15.98 -13.04 12.70
C VAL A 95 -15.44 -11.85 13.50
N ILE A 96 -15.40 -10.68 12.87
CA ILE A 96 -15.07 -9.42 13.55
C ILE A 96 -16.37 -8.71 13.94
N ASP A 97 -16.70 -8.72 15.23
CA ASP A 97 -17.93 -8.08 15.75
C ASP A 97 -17.90 -6.54 15.61
N ALA A 98 -16.72 -5.93 15.76
CA ALA A 98 -16.57 -4.49 15.72
C ALA A 98 -16.48 -3.99 14.26
N LYS A 99 -17.43 -3.16 13.84
CA LYS A 99 -17.36 -2.48 12.53
C LYS A 99 -16.41 -1.28 12.53
N SER A 100 -16.34 -0.57 13.66
CA SER A 100 -15.42 0.55 13.88
C SER A 100 -14.92 0.53 15.32
N VAL A 101 -13.73 1.11 15.53
CA VAL A 101 -13.08 1.19 16.85
C VAL A 101 -12.86 2.65 17.25
N PRO A 102 -13.09 2.97 18.54
CA PRO A 102 -12.78 4.28 19.08
C PRO A 102 -11.26 4.44 19.28
N VAL A 103 -10.69 5.53 18.78
CA VAL A 103 -9.30 5.90 19.06
C VAL A 103 -9.29 7.22 19.81
N LYS A 104 -8.72 7.18 21.02
CA LYS A 104 -8.54 8.37 21.84
C LYS A 104 -7.50 9.28 21.18
N GLY A 105 -7.84 10.55 21.09
CA GLY A 105 -7.00 11.64 20.61
C GLY A 105 -5.88 11.98 21.59
N GLY A 106 -5.42 13.22 21.53
CA GLY A 106 -4.26 13.71 22.26
C GLY A 106 -2.97 13.63 21.46
N LEU A 107 -1.89 14.07 22.12
CA LEU A 107 -0.55 14.15 21.54
C LEU A 107 0.07 12.75 21.44
N TYR A 108 0.59 12.38 20.28
CA TYR A 108 1.36 11.14 20.10
C TYR A 108 2.59 11.36 19.21
N THR A 109 3.52 10.40 19.21
CA THR A 109 4.74 10.46 18.38
C THR A 109 4.53 9.73 17.05
N MET A 110 4.61 10.46 15.94
CA MET A 110 4.52 9.94 14.58
C MET A 110 5.91 9.80 13.95
N GLY A 111 6.11 8.84 13.03
CA GLY A 111 7.37 8.58 12.33
C GLY A 111 8.13 7.32 12.79
N TYR A 112 9.28 7.02 12.20
CA TYR A 112 10.00 5.80 12.54
C TYR A 112 10.66 5.85 13.92
N SER A 113 10.35 4.88 14.80
CA SER A 113 10.91 4.80 16.15
C SER A 113 11.96 3.70 16.34
N GLY A 114 12.45 3.09 15.27
CA GLY A 114 13.42 1.98 15.32
C GLY A 114 14.85 2.40 14.99
N ASN A 115 15.75 1.41 14.97
CA ASN A 115 17.17 1.61 14.67
C ASN A 115 17.61 0.91 13.37
N ASP A 116 16.68 0.22 12.69
CA ASP A 116 16.95 -0.45 11.42
C ASP A 116 16.73 0.52 10.25
N TYR A 117 16.92 0.04 9.03
CA TYR A 117 16.66 0.85 7.85
C TYR A 117 15.20 1.29 7.77
N CYS A 118 15.02 2.55 7.35
CA CYS A 118 13.73 3.15 7.06
C CYS A 118 13.93 4.19 5.95
N TYR A 119 12.89 4.51 5.19
CA TYR A 119 13.00 5.57 4.19
C TYR A 119 13.02 6.94 4.90
N ASP A 120 13.79 7.88 4.37
CA ASP A 120 13.93 9.24 4.93
C ASP A 120 12.58 9.96 5.12
N ILE A 121 11.59 9.69 4.26
CA ILE A 121 10.22 10.23 4.34
C ILE A 121 9.46 9.85 5.59
N GLU A 122 9.96 8.88 6.35
CA GLU A 122 9.37 8.39 7.59
C GLU A 122 10.01 9.04 8.82
N LEU A 123 11.01 9.91 8.59
CA LEU A 123 11.78 10.64 9.58
C LEU A 123 11.58 12.16 9.47
N PRO A 124 11.87 12.91 10.54
CA PRO A 124 12.12 12.42 11.89
C PRO A 124 10.82 12.02 12.62
N GLU A 125 10.98 11.38 13.78
CA GLU A 125 9.87 11.34 14.73
C GLU A 125 9.48 12.75 15.16
N HIS A 126 8.18 13.02 15.21
CA HIS A 126 7.65 14.32 15.60
C HIS A 126 6.30 14.17 16.32
N LYS A 127 5.89 15.22 17.02
CA LYS A 127 4.64 15.22 17.79
C LYS A 127 3.47 15.67 16.92
N VAL A 128 2.38 14.92 16.96
CA VAL A 128 1.12 15.23 16.29
C VAL A 128 0.00 15.19 17.32
N TYR A 129 -0.89 16.18 17.28
CA TYR A 129 -2.11 16.20 18.08
C TYR A 129 -3.29 15.73 17.23
N LEU A 130 -4.05 14.77 17.74
CA LEU A 130 -5.28 14.30 17.11
C LEU A 130 -6.47 14.54 18.03
N ASN A 131 -7.64 14.81 17.47
CA ASN A 131 -8.89 14.72 18.21
C ASN A 131 -9.27 13.25 18.42
N ASP A 132 -10.23 12.97 19.30
CA ASP A 132 -10.86 11.65 19.33
C ASP A 132 -11.53 11.38 17.97
N TYR A 133 -11.43 10.14 17.49
CA TYR A 133 -12.04 9.71 16.23
C TYR A 133 -12.40 8.22 16.30
N LYS A 134 -13.24 7.75 15.38
CA LYS A 134 -13.37 6.31 15.12
C LYS A 134 -12.77 5.99 13.77
N ILE A 135 -12.26 4.78 13.66
CA ILE A 135 -11.76 4.22 12.41
C ILE A 135 -12.38 2.84 12.21
N ASP A 136 -12.69 2.47 10.98
CA ASP A 136 -13.23 1.15 10.69
C ASP A 136 -12.24 0.07 11.11
N ALA A 137 -12.74 -1.04 11.64
CA ALA A 137 -11.90 -2.08 12.22
C ALA A 137 -11.11 -2.86 11.15
N TYR A 138 -11.61 -2.90 9.91
CA TYR A 138 -11.01 -3.55 8.75
C TYR A 138 -11.21 -2.67 7.49
N PRO A 139 -10.50 -2.93 6.37
CA PRO A 139 -10.69 -2.20 5.11
C PRO A 139 -12.11 -2.38 4.57
N VAL A 140 -12.59 -1.42 3.78
CA VAL A 140 -13.91 -1.54 3.12
C VAL A 140 -13.94 -2.80 2.25
N THR A 141 -14.96 -3.64 2.44
CA THR A 141 -15.10 -4.90 1.68
C THR A 141 -15.75 -4.70 0.33
N ASN A 142 -15.61 -5.68 -0.56
CA ASN A 142 -16.29 -5.70 -1.85
C ASN A 142 -17.82 -5.62 -1.72
N ALA A 143 -18.42 -6.26 -0.71
CA ALA A 143 -19.87 -6.15 -0.46
C ALA A 143 -20.27 -4.72 -0.08
N GLN A 144 -19.51 -4.11 0.83
CA GLN A 144 -19.75 -2.72 1.25
C GLN A 144 -19.58 -1.74 0.09
N TYR A 145 -18.59 -1.97 -0.78
CA TYR A 145 -18.36 -1.15 -1.97
C TYR A 145 -19.44 -1.36 -3.04
N LEU A 146 -19.99 -2.57 -3.14
CA LEU A 146 -21.09 -2.87 -4.05
C LEU A 146 -22.36 -2.09 -3.68
N GLU A 147 -22.65 -1.92 -2.38
CA GLU A 147 -23.76 -1.06 -1.92
C GLU A 147 -23.63 0.38 -2.45
N PHE A 148 -22.41 0.94 -2.46
CA PHE A 148 -22.13 2.26 -3.04
C PHE A 148 -22.37 2.29 -4.56
N ILE A 149 -21.97 1.25 -5.29
CA ILE A 149 -22.21 1.15 -6.74
C ILE A 149 -23.72 1.08 -7.01
N GLU A 150 -24.44 0.23 -6.28
CA GLU A 150 -25.87 -0.03 -6.47
C GLU A 150 -26.74 1.16 -6.10
N ASP A 151 -26.33 1.97 -5.13
CA ASP A 151 -26.98 3.25 -4.77
C ASP A 151 -26.62 4.41 -5.72
N GLY A 152 -25.98 4.11 -6.85
CA GLY A 152 -25.67 5.10 -7.89
C GLY A 152 -24.44 5.96 -7.59
N GLY A 153 -23.50 5.47 -6.77
CA GLY A 153 -22.30 6.19 -6.35
C GLY A 153 -21.45 6.76 -7.50
N TYR A 154 -21.32 6.03 -8.61
CA TYR A 154 -20.61 6.49 -9.82
C TYR A 154 -21.42 7.44 -10.72
N SER A 155 -22.69 7.70 -10.38
CA SER A 155 -23.57 8.61 -11.13
C SER A 155 -23.97 9.86 -10.33
N ASP A 156 -23.70 9.90 -9.03
CA ASP A 156 -24.04 11.04 -8.17
C ASP A 156 -22.81 11.92 -7.88
N PHE A 157 -22.70 13.03 -8.60
CA PHE A 157 -21.58 13.97 -8.52
C PHE A 157 -21.36 14.55 -7.11
N LYS A 158 -22.37 14.55 -6.22
CA LYS A 158 -22.28 15.20 -4.91
C LYS A 158 -21.26 14.55 -3.98
N TYR A 159 -20.93 13.28 -4.23
CA TYR A 159 -19.93 12.54 -3.45
C TYR A 159 -18.50 12.80 -3.94
N TRP A 160 -18.31 13.27 -5.17
CA TRP A 160 -16.99 13.33 -5.79
C TRP A 160 -16.29 14.68 -5.55
N LEU A 161 -14.98 14.64 -5.42
CA LEU A 161 -14.16 15.84 -5.65
C LEU A 161 -14.29 16.26 -7.12
N SER A 162 -14.18 17.56 -7.41
CA SER A 162 -14.35 18.09 -8.77
C SER A 162 -13.45 17.38 -9.79
N ASP A 163 -12.15 17.28 -9.51
CA ASP A 163 -11.20 16.61 -10.41
C ASP A 163 -11.52 15.12 -10.57
N GLY A 164 -11.93 14.46 -9.48
CA GLY A 164 -12.36 13.06 -9.49
C GLY A 164 -13.58 12.84 -10.37
N TRP A 165 -14.58 13.73 -10.30
CA TRP A 165 -15.78 13.66 -11.13
C TRP A 165 -15.47 13.80 -12.62
N GLU A 166 -14.59 14.74 -12.98
CA GLU A 166 -14.15 14.89 -14.37
C GLU A 166 -13.41 13.64 -14.88
N ILE A 167 -12.58 13.01 -14.04
CA ILE A 167 -11.86 11.78 -14.37
C ILE A 167 -12.83 10.60 -14.55
N VAL A 168 -13.79 10.41 -13.62
CA VAL A 168 -14.81 9.36 -13.70
C VAL A 168 -15.60 9.46 -15.01
N LYS A 169 -16.07 10.67 -15.36
CA LYS A 169 -16.78 10.91 -16.62
C LYS A 169 -15.90 10.64 -17.83
N LYS A 170 -14.68 11.19 -17.85
CA LYS A 170 -13.74 11.08 -18.98
C LYS A 170 -13.40 9.63 -19.29
N ASN A 171 -13.21 8.82 -18.26
CA ASN A 171 -12.78 7.43 -18.40
C ASN A 171 -13.94 6.42 -18.23
N HIS A 172 -15.17 6.89 -18.08
CA HIS A 172 -16.38 6.08 -17.88
C HIS A 172 -16.25 5.03 -16.77
N TRP A 173 -15.69 5.40 -15.62
CA TRP A 173 -15.56 4.49 -14.49
C TRP A 173 -16.94 4.16 -13.89
N GLN A 174 -17.18 2.88 -13.58
CA GLN A 174 -18.45 2.38 -13.02
C GLN A 174 -18.26 1.40 -11.85
N ALA A 175 -17.04 0.94 -11.63
CA ALA A 175 -16.65 -0.06 -10.64
C ALA A 175 -15.12 0.00 -10.47
N PRO A 176 -14.53 -0.66 -9.44
CA PRO A 176 -13.09 -0.81 -9.28
C PRO A 176 -12.41 -1.35 -10.54
N MET A 177 -11.11 -1.07 -10.71
CA MET A 177 -10.38 -1.54 -11.88
C MET A 177 -10.35 -3.08 -11.87
N TYR A 178 -10.56 -3.68 -13.05
CA TYR A 178 -10.74 -5.13 -13.30
C TYR A 178 -12.08 -5.74 -12.90
N TRP A 179 -13.03 -4.97 -12.36
CA TRP A 179 -14.39 -5.47 -12.19
C TRP A 179 -15.18 -5.47 -13.50
N GLU A 180 -15.86 -6.56 -13.79
CA GLU A 180 -16.73 -6.73 -14.94
C GLU A 180 -18.10 -7.26 -14.54
N LYS A 181 -19.17 -6.64 -15.06
CA LYS A 181 -20.54 -7.12 -14.86
C LYS A 181 -20.93 -8.09 -15.97
N VAL A 182 -21.25 -9.34 -15.63
CA VAL A 182 -21.66 -10.39 -16.56
C VAL A 182 -22.99 -10.98 -16.09
N LYS A 183 -24.06 -10.82 -16.89
CA LYS A 183 -25.41 -11.35 -16.58
C LYS A 183 -25.87 -11.00 -15.15
N ASP A 184 -25.70 -9.73 -14.78
CA ASP A 184 -26.02 -9.13 -13.48
C ASP A 184 -25.15 -9.56 -12.28
N GLU A 185 -24.10 -10.35 -12.50
CA GLU A 185 -23.12 -10.69 -11.47
C GLU A 185 -21.79 -9.95 -11.70
N TRP A 186 -21.12 -9.56 -10.62
CA TRP A 186 -19.80 -8.93 -10.68
C TRP A 186 -18.68 -9.96 -10.60
N PHE A 187 -17.75 -9.86 -11.54
CA PHE A 187 -16.53 -10.64 -11.62
C PHE A 187 -15.32 -9.72 -11.49
N THR A 188 -14.19 -10.28 -11.05
CA THR A 188 -12.89 -9.62 -11.08
C THR A 188 -11.91 -10.46 -11.91
N LEU A 189 -10.96 -9.80 -12.57
CA LEU A 189 -9.84 -10.41 -13.26
C LEU A 189 -8.58 -10.23 -12.40
N ASP A 190 -8.03 -11.33 -11.89
CA ASP A 190 -6.83 -11.33 -11.06
C ASP A 190 -5.98 -12.58 -11.29
N PHE A 191 -4.91 -12.76 -10.49
CA PHE A 191 -4.00 -13.90 -10.58
C PHE A 191 -4.66 -15.27 -10.38
N ILE A 192 -5.87 -15.34 -9.83
CA ILE A 192 -6.67 -16.58 -9.72
C ILE A 192 -7.44 -16.86 -11.02
N GLY A 193 -7.58 -15.84 -11.88
CA GLY A 193 -8.35 -15.83 -13.12
C GLY A 193 -9.65 -15.05 -12.98
N LYS A 194 -10.51 -15.13 -14.00
CA LYS A 194 -11.85 -14.56 -13.93
C LYS A 194 -12.70 -15.29 -12.89
N ARG A 195 -13.06 -14.62 -11.80
CA ARG A 195 -13.88 -15.17 -10.71
C ARG A 195 -14.93 -14.18 -10.25
N LYS A 196 -16.00 -14.67 -9.61
CA LYS A 196 -16.95 -13.80 -8.92
C LYS A 196 -16.22 -13.03 -7.83
N ILE A 197 -16.61 -11.77 -7.61
CA ILE A 197 -16.06 -10.98 -6.51
C ILE A 197 -16.39 -11.70 -5.18
N ASN A 198 -15.41 -11.78 -4.28
CA ASN A 198 -15.65 -12.29 -2.93
C ASN A 198 -16.17 -11.14 -2.06
N PRO A 199 -17.38 -11.22 -1.50
CA PRO A 199 -17.98 -10.13 -0.73
C PRO A 199 -17.17 -9.70 0.51
N ASN A 200 -16.35 -10.61 1.06
CA ASN A 200 -15.61 -10.38 2.31
C ASN A 200 -14.15 -9.98 2.10
N GLU A 201 -13.65 -9.97 0.87
CA GLU A 201 -12.31 -9.42 0.57
C GLU A 201 -12.37 -7.88 0.60
N PRO A 202 -11.30 -7.20 1.05
CA PRO A 202 -11.09 -5.77 0.83
C PRO A 202 -11.31 -5.39 -0.63
N VAL A 203 -11.98 -4.24 -0.85
CA VAL A 203 -12.00 -3.62 -2.17
C VAL A 203 -10.59 -3.20 -2.55
N CYS A 204 -10.20 -3.57 -3.77
CA CYS A 204 -8.87 -3.34 -4.31
C CYS A 204 -8.98 -2.67 -5.68
N HIS A 205 -7.89 -2.03 -6.12
CA HIS A 205 -7.78 -1.31 -7.38
C HIS A 205 -8.74 -0.12 -7.51
N VAL A 206 -8.86 0.66 -6.43
CA VAL A 206 -9.65 1.90 -6.37
C VAL A 206 -8.74 3.12 -6.21
N SER A 207 -9.12 4.21 -6.88
CA SER A 207 -8.41 5.49 -6.83
C SER A 207 -8.65 6.18 -5.50
N TYR A 208 -7.83 7.20 -5.19
CA TYR A 208 -8.12 8.08 -4.07
C TYR A 208 -9.49 8.75 -4.22
N TYR A 209 -9.87 9.13 -5.44
CA TYR A 209 -11.17 9.76 -5.71
C TYR A 209 -12.34 8.83 -5.42
N GLU A 210 -12.24 7.56 -5.81
CA GLU A 210 -13.23 6.52 -5.47
C GLU A 210 -13.32 6.30 -3.97
N ALA A 211 -12.18 6.18 -3.30
CA ALA A 211 -12.10 6.00 -1.85
C ALA A 211 -12.73 7.17 -1.08
N ASP A 212 -12.43 8.41 -1.47
CA ASP A 212 -13.01 9.63 -0.88
C ASP A 212 -14.52 9.74 -1.14
N ALA A 213 -14.98 9.45 -2.37
CA ALA A 213 -16.39 9.48 -2.73
C ALA A 213 -17.20 8.44 -1.95
N TYR A 214 -16.68 7.21 -1.82
CA TYR A 214 -17.27 6.18 -0.98
C TYR A 214 -17.41 6.66 0.46
N CYS A 215 -16.33 7.20 1.04
CA CYS A 215 -16.35 7.64 2.43
C CYS A 215 -17.43 8.72 2.64
N LYS A 216 -17.55 9.68 1.72
CA LYS A 216 -18.61 10.71 1.77
C LYS A 216 -20.01 10.12 1.66
N TRP A 217 -20.23 9.17 0.74
CA TRP A 217 -21.50 8.45 0.62
C TRP A 217 -21.86 7.73 1.92
N ALA A 218 -20.89 7.07 2.55
CA ALA A 218 -21.06 6.38 3.81
C ALA A 218 -21.21 7.33 5.03
N GLY A 219 -21.21 8.65 4.84
CA GLY A 219 -21.26 9.64 5.93
C GLY A 219 -19.99 9.70 6.78
N LYS A 220 -18.85 9.29 6.20
CA LYS A 220 -17.53 9.19 6.83
C LYS A 220 -16.50 10.01 6.04
N ARG A 221 -15.22 9.79 6.30
CA ARG A 221 -14.06 10.36 5.58
C ARG A 221 -12.92 9.35 5.52
N LEU A 222 -11.90 9.61 4.72
CA LEU A 222 -10.63 8.89 4.84
C LEU A 222 -9.90 9.30 6.14
N PRO A 223 -9.15 8.40 6.79
CA PRO A 223 -8.24 8.78 7.87
C PRO A 223 -7.13 9.68 7.33
N THR A 224 -6.57 10.53 8.17
CA THR A 224 -5.23 11.11 7.90
C THR A 224 -4.18 10.01 8.08
N GLU A 225 -2.99 10.16 7.50
CA GLU A 225 -1.90 9.18 7.74
C GLU A 225 -1.50 9.09 9.22
N ALA A 226 -1.70 10.18 9.98
CA ALA A 226 -1.45 10.22 11.41
C ALA A 226 -2.47 9.40 12.20
N GLU A 227 -3.76 9.56 11.90
CA GLU A 227 -4.83 8.74 12.47
C GLU A 227 -4.66 7.26 12.13
N TRP A 228 -4.24 6.96 10.89
CA TRP A 228 -3.94 5.60 10.49
C TRP A 228 -2.79 5.01 11.32
N GLU A 229 -1.67 5.71 11.43
CA GLU A 229 -0.48 5.24 12.16
C GLU A 229 -0.74 5.09 13.66
N LYS A 230 -1.50 6.02 14.27
CA LYS A 230 -1.88 5.92 15.68
C LYS A 230 -2.78 4.69 15.91
N ALA A 231 -3.79 4.49 15.06
CA ALA A 231 -4.67 3.33 15.15
C ALA A 231 -3.91 2.00 14.96
N ALA A 232 -2.89 1.99 14.11
CA ALA A 232 -2.06 0.82 13.83
C ALA A 232 -1.09 0.51 14.98
N CYS A 233 -0.34 1.51 15.46
CA CYS A 233 0.94 1.29 16.15
C CYS A 233 1.05 1.93 17.54
N TRP A 234 0.01 2.65 18.01
CA TRP A 234 0.02 3.27 19.33
C TRP A 234 -0.76 2.44 20.34
N ASN A 235 -0.11 2.06 21.44
CA ASN A 235 -0.76 1.50 22.61
C ASN A 235 -1.08 2.62 23.60
N GLU A 236 -2.36 2.98 23.68
CA GLU A 236 -2.84 4.05 24.56
C GLU A 236 -2.71 3.71 26.05
N ALA A 237 -2.81 2.43 26.44
CA ALA A 237 -2.65 2.04 27.85
C ALA A 237 -1.20 2.14 28.32
N GLU A 238 -0.25 1.81 27.45
CA GLU A 238 1.19 1.85 27.73
C GLU A 238 1.86 3.17 27.35
N GLN A 239 1.14 4.05 26.65
CA GLN A 239 1.66 5.29 26.04
C GLN A 239 2.93 5.02 25.21
N LYS A 240 2.90 3.94 24.42
CA LYS A 240 4.06 3.41 23.72
C LYS A 240 3.73 3.11 22.26
N LYS A 241 4.71 3.39 21.40
CA LYS A 241 4.67 3.04 19.98
C LYS A 241 5.36 1.70 19.71
N THR A 242 4.80 0.93 18.79
CA THR A 242 5.38 -0.30 18.24
C THR A 242 5.63 -0.17 16.73
N LEU A 243 6.50 -1.01 16.18
CA LEU A 243 6.82 -0.99 14.73
C LEU A 243 5.66 -1.55 13.89
N PHE A 244 4.88 -2.47 14.45
CA PHE A 244 3.74 -3.14 13.83
C PHE A 244 2.56 -3.19 14.80
N PRO A 245 1.33 -3.49 14.32
CA PRO A 245 0.15 -3.61 15.17
C PRO A 245 0.28 -4.59 16.33
N TRP A 246 1.04 -5.67 16.13
CA TRP A 246 1.24 -6.75 17.10
C TRP A 246 2.54 -6.60 17.92
N GLY A 247 3.35 -5.56 17.70
CA GLY A 247 4.62 -5.37 18.40
C GLY A 247 5.78 -5.00 17.48
N ASN A 248 6.99 -5.43 17.86
CA ASN A 248 8.23 -5.08 17.15
C ASN A 248 8.85 -6.25 16.37
N SER A 249 8.23 -7.43 16.37
CA SER A 249 8.68 -8.55 15.57
C SER A 249 8.26 -8.38 14.11
N LEU A 250 9.12 -8.81 13.18
CA LEU A 250 8.82 -8.85 11.75
C LEU A 250 7.51 -9.61 11.46
N PRO A 251 6.78 -9.23 10.40
CA PRO A 251 5.55 -9.92 10.03
C PRO A 251 5.76 -11.40 9.75
N THR A 252 4.84 -12.23 10.24
CA THR A 252 4.70 -13.64 9.86
C THR A 252 3.45 -13.86 9.01
N GLU A 253 3.37 -15.03 8.39
CA GLU A 253 2.24 -15.47 7.57
C GLU A 253 0.96 -15.70 8.41
N SER A 254 1.04 -15.66 9.75
CA SER A 254 -0.12 -15.69 10.66
C SER A 254 -0.63 -14.30 11.06
N GLN A 255 0.12 -13.24 10.71
CA GLN A 255 -0.15 -11.86 11.12
C GLN A 255 -0.56 -10.97 9.95
N ALA A 256 -0.08 -11.22 8.74
CA ALA A 256 -0.37 -10.38 7.59
C ALA A 256 -0.30 -11.15 6.27
N ASN A 257 -1.06 -10.65 5.28
CA ASN A 257 -0.96 -11.07 3.90
C ASN A 257 0.00 -10.15 3.14
N LEU A 258 1.23 -10.62 2.94
CA LEU A 258 2.32 -9.93 2.24
C LEU A 258 2.85 -10.83 1.11
N LEU A 259 3.83 -10.40 0.34
CA LEU A 259 4.32 -11.13 -0.85
C LEU A 259 4.67 -12.60 -0.54
N GLU A 260 5.27 -12.86 0.63
CA GLU A 260 5.69 -14.18 1.08
C GLU A 260 4.52 -15.11 1.48
N SER A 261 3.28 -14.61 1.53
CA SER A 261 2.08 -15.42 1.74
C SER A 261 1.76 -16.29 0.52
N TYR A 262 2.16 -15.85 -0.68
CA TYR A 262 1.80 -16.47 -1.96
C TYR A 262 0.29 -16.72 -2.12
N LEU A 263 -0.55 -15.84 -1.54
CA LEU A 263 -1.99 -15.86 -1.78
C LEU A 263 -2.36 -15.23 -3.13
N TRP A 264 -1.57 -14.27 -3.60
CA TRP A 264 -1.77 -13.53 -4.86
C TRP A 264 -3.12 -12.82 -4.97
N ASN A 265 -3.72 -12.50 -3.82
CA ASN A 265 -4.96 -11.74 -3.72
C ASN A 265 -5.13 -11.24 -2.28
N CYS A 266 -6.14 -10.39 -2.07
CA CYS A 266 -6.59 -10.04 -0.74
C CYS A 266 -7.15 -11.29 -0.02
N SER A 267 -6.95 -11.35 1.29
CA SER A 267 -7.62 -12.29 2.18
C SER A 267 -8.97 -11.74 2.63
N GLU A 268 -9.87 -12.59 3.10
CA GLU A 268 -11.12 -12.12 3.69
C GLU A 268 -10.86 -11.35 4.98
N VAL A 269 -11.69 -10.34 5.26
CA VAL A 269 -11.61 -9.63 6.54
C VAL A 269 -11.80 -10.62 7.70
N GLY A 270 -10.89 -10.58 8.68
CA GLY A 270 -10.85 -11.53 9.80
C GLY A 270 -9.93 -12.73 9.59
N SER A 271 -9.25 -12.85 8.45
CA SER A 271 -8.26 -13.91 8.18
C SER A 271 -7.05 -13.91 9.12
N TYR A 272 -6.75 -12.78 9.77
CA TYR A 272 -5.57 -12.60 10.63
C TYR A 272 -5.94 -12.06 12.01
N PRO A 273 -6.43 -12.90 12.94
CA PRO A 273 -6.79 -12.44 14.29
C PRO A 273 -5.57 -11.92 15.08
N GLN A 274 -4.36 -12.42 14.78
CA GLN A 274 -3.11 -11.96 15.37
C GLN A 274 -2.63 -10.61 14.81
N SER A 275 -3.31 -10.05 13.79
CA SER A 275 -3.02 -8.73 13.23
C SER A 275 -3.57 -7.58 14.06
N LYS A 276 -4.39 -7.88 15.08
CA LYS A 276 -5.15 -6.90 15.84
C LYS A 276 -4.24 -5.88 16.53
N SER A 277 -4.39 -4.60 16.20
CA SER A 277 -3.71 -3.51 16.88
C SER A 277 -4.22 -3.31 18.30
N SER A 278 -3.47 -2.58 19.13
CA SER A 278 -3.93 -2.18 20.48
C SER A 278 -5.24 -1.37 20.46
N SER A 279 -5.54 -0.67 19.35
CA SER A 279 -6.81 0.04 19.16
C SER A 279 -7.95 -0.88 18.71
N GLY A 280 -7.65 -2.12 18.32
CA GLY A 280 -8.62 -3.11 17.86
C GLY A 280 -8.84 -3.14 16.34
N CYS A 281 -7.96 -2.52 15.56
CA CYS A 281 -7.98 -2.62 14.09
C CYS A 281 -7.30 -3.91 13.63
N TYR A 282 -7.83 -4.54 12.59
CA TYR A 282 -7.29 -5.73 11.94
C TYR A 282 -6.77 -5.36 10.55
N GLN A 283 -5.85 -6.17 10.05
CA GLN A 283 -5.30 -6.07 8.68
C GLN A 283 -4.81 -4.65 8.37
N MET A 284 -4.18 -3.99 9.35
CA MET A 284 -3.49 -2.71 9.13
C MET A 284 -2.18 -2.92 8.36
N ILE A 285 -1.67 -4.15 8.27
CA ILE A 285 -0.48 -4.46 7.48
C ILE A 285 -0.85 -5.57 6.49
N GLY A 286 -0.55 -5.35 5.21
CA GLY A 286 -0.85 -6.30 4.13
C GLY A 286 -2.24 -6.17 3.53
N ASP A 287 -2.60 -7.13 2.67
CA ASP A 287 -3.80 -7.14 1.83
C ASP A 287 -3.84 -5.99 0.81
N VAL A 288 -4.12 -4.76 1.23
CA VAL A 288 -4.22 -3.58 0.36
C VAL A 288 -3.51 -2.38 0.97
N TRP A 289 -2.83 -1.59 0.13
CA TRP A 289 -2.43 -0.25 0.51
C TRP A 289 -3.68 0.60 0.77
N GLU A 290 -3.75 1.26 1.91
CA GLU A 290 -4.94 2.03 2.29
C GLU A 290 -4.73 3.53 2.03
N TRP A 291 -5.57 4.11 1.17
CA TRP A 291 -5.57 5.55 0.92
C TRP A 291 -5.84 6.35 2.21
N THR A 292 -5.10 7.44 2.38
CA THR A 292 -5.31 8.43 3.44
C THR A 292 -5.63 9.79 2.83
N SER A 293 -6.24 10.67 3.61
CA SER A 293 -6.51 12.06 3.21
C SER A 293 -5.25 12.94 3.12
N SER A 294 -4.10 12.45 3.62
CA SER A 294 -2.87 13.23 3.71
C SER A 294 -2.17 13.40 2.37
N GLU A 295 -1.72 14.63 2.09
CA GLU A 295 -0.80 14.92 1.00
C GLU A 295 0.59 14.32 1.29
N PHE A 296 1.28 13.87 0.25
CA PHE A 296 2.63 13.39 0.39
C PHE A 296 3.62 14.56 0.48
N VAL A 297 3.98 14.91 1.71
CA VAL A 297 4.97 15.95 2.05
C VAL A 297 5.95 15.44 3.10
N GLY A 298 7.13 16.05 3.18
CA GLY A 298 8.12 15.76 4.22
C GLY A 298 7.58 16.08 5.62
N TYR A 299 7.92 15.26 6.61
CA TYR A 299 7.61 15.56 8.00
C TYR A 299 8.34 16.82 8.49
N PRO A 300 7.85 17.47 9.57
CA PRO A 300 8.57 18.58 10.18
C PRO A 300 10.01 18.19 10.56
N GLY A 301 10.99 18.86 9.95
CA GLY A 301 12.42 18.56 10.14
C GLY A 301 12.98 17.49 9.21
N PHE A 302 12.22 17.05 8.19
CA PHE A 302 12.68 16.15 7.15
C PHE A 302 14.01 16.62 6.53
N LYS A 303 14.88 15.65 6.27
CA LYS A 303 16.14 15.82 5.54
C LYS A 303 16.26 14.68 4.54
N SER A 304 16.58 15.00 3.29
CA SER A 304 16.81 13.98 2.27
C SER A 304 18.00 13.11 2.65
N GLY A 305 17.81 11.79 2.63
CA GLY A 305 18.88 10.81 2.84
C GLY A 305 19.65 10.50 1.56
N PHE A 306 18.96 10.52 0.41
CA PHE A 306 19.55 10.37 -0.91
C PHE A 306 18.90 11.35 -1.88
N SER A 307 19.71 12.25 -2.45
CA SER A 307 19.26 13.27 -3.40
C SER A 307 18.47 12.62 -4.55
N GLU A 308 17.31 13.20 -4.87
CA GLU A 308 16.39 12.74 -5.91
C GLU A 308 15.61 11.45 -5.62
N TYR A 309 15.71 10.83 -4.45
CA TYR A 309 14.93 9.62 -4.16
C TYR A 309 13.46 9.95 -3.92
N ASN A 310 13.16 10.75 -2.88
CA ASN A 310 11.79 10.96 -2.39
C ASN A 310 11.30 12.41 -2.47
N ASP A 311 12.13 13.38 -2.10
CA ASP A 311 11.71 14.77 -1.88
C ASP A 311 11.19 15.49 -3.13
N LYS A 312 11.72 15.16 -4.31
CA LYS A 312 11.21 15.67 -5.60
C LYS A 312 9.76 15.28 -5.89
N TRP A 313 9.23 14.30 -5.15
CA TRP A 313 7.87 13.79 -5.31
C TRP A 313 6.85 14.43 -4.37
N PHE A 314 7.25 15.40 -3.54
CA PHE A 314 6.37 16.14 -2.61
C PHE A 314 5.42 17.11 -3.30
N THR A 315 4.63 16.61 -4.25
CA THR A 315 3.63 17.37 -4.99
C THR A 315 2.62 16.43 -5.63
N ASN A 316 1.33 16.81 -5.59
CA ASN A 316 0.23 16.16 -6.31
C ASN A 316 0.11 14.64 -6.09
N GLN A 317 0.40 14.16 -4.88
CA GLN A 317 0.32 12.75 -4.53
C GLN A 317 -0.27 12.59 -3.13
N LYS A 318 -1.04 11.52 -2.94
CA LYS A 318 -1.66 11.16 -1.67
C LYS A 318 -0.92 10.00 -1.05
N VAL A 319 -0.90 9.97 0.27
CA VAL A 319 -0.23 8.92 1.04
C VAL A 319 -1.13 7.68 1.15
N LEU A 320 -0.54 6.51 0.95
CA LEU A 320 -1.10 5.21 1.33
C LEU A 320 -0.25 4.54 2.41
N ARG A 321 -0.90 3.72 3.25
CA ARG A 321 -0.26 3.03 4.38
C ARG A 321 -0.59 1.54 4.37
N GLY A 322 0.19 0.74 5.12
CA GLY A 322 -0.13 -0.66 5.41
C GLY A 322 0.55 -1.73 4.57
N GLY A 323 0.91 -1.46 3.31
CA GLY A 323 1.38 -2.52 2.42
C GLY A 323 0.23 -3.33 1.83
N SER A 324 0.52 -4.11 0.81
CA SER A 324 -0.43 -4.99 0.13
C SER A 324 0.05 -6.44 0.15
N PHE A 325 -0.76 -7.36 -0.37
CA PHE A 325 -0.32 -8.74 -0.62
C PHE A 325 0.86 -8.84 -1.61
N GLY A 326 1.18 -7.77 -2.34
CA GLY A 326 2.35 -7.67 -3.21
C GLY A 326 3.60 -7.08 -2.54
N THR A 327 3.48 -6.53 -1.32
CA THR A 327 4.60 -5.89 -0.62
C THR A 327 5.50 -6.94 0.05
N PRO A 328 6.83 -6.95 -0.19
CA PRO A 328 7.76 -7.80 0.56
C PRO A 328 7.77 -7.46 2.05
N LYS A 329 7.74 -8.48 2.92
CA LYS A 329 7.67 -8.26 4.38
C LYS A 329 8.87 -7.54 4.97
N MET A 330 10.02 -7.62 4.32
CA MET A 330 11.24 -6.90 4.73
C MET A 330 11.16 -5.40 4.48
N SER A 331 10.27 -4.93 3.60
CA SER A 331 10.13 -3.51 3.28
C SER A 331 9.10 -2.81 4.16
N ILE A 332 8.06 -3.52 4.60
CA ILE A 332 6.91 -2.91 5.26
C ILE A 332 7.13 -2.63 6.75
N ARG A 333 6.47 -1.58 7.24
CA ARG A 333 6.44 -1.16 8.65
C ARG A 333 5.27 -0.22 8.90
N GLY A 334 4.89 -0.08 10.17
CA GLY A 334 3.77 0.76 10.60
C GLY A 334 3.86 2.21 10.15
N SER A 335 5.07 2.76 10.04
CA SER A 335 5.31 4.14 9.59
C SER A 335 5.61 4.28 8.09
N TYR A 336 5.40 3.23 7.27
CA TYR A 336 5.80 3.24 5.85
C TYR A 336 4.87 4.10 5.01
N ARG A 337 5.43 5.06 4.27
CA ARG A 337 4.65 6.00 3.47
C ARG A 337 4.79 5.68 1.99
N ASN A 338 3.81 4.98 1.43
CA ASN A 338 3.69 4.86 -0.01
C ASN A 338 2.93 6.08 -0.55
N PHE A 339 3.10 6.40 -1.82
CA PHE A 339 2.51 7.60 -2.40
C PHE A 339 2.26 7.43 -3.89
N PHE A 340 1.07 7.84 -4.32
CA PHE A 340 0.66 7.78 -5.71
C PHE A 340 -0.24 8.97 -6.06
N ARG A 341 -0.38 9.24 -7.36
CA ARG A 341 -1.35 10.22 -7.86
C ARG A 341 -2.77 9.73 -7.61
N GLN A 342 -3.68 10.68 -7.40
CA GLN A 342 -5.03 10.41 -6.91
C GLN A 342 -5.88 9.56 -7.86
N ASP A 343 -5.53 9.51 -9.15
CA ASP A 343 -6.25 8.80 -10.20
C ASP A 343 -5.70 7.40 -10.50
N GLU A 344 -4.57 7.02 -9.90
CA GLU A 344 -3.94 5.73 -10.15
C GLU A 344 -4.68 4.60 -9.40
N ARG A 345 -4.97 3.51 -10.13
CA ARG A 345 -5.83 2.38 -9.68
C ARG A 345 -5.19 1.01 -9.91
N TRP A 346 -4.11 0.96 -10.68
CA TRP A 346 -3.46 -0.28 -11.12
C TRP A 346 -2.68 -0.95 -9.97
N LEU A 347 -2.28 -0.19 -8.96
CA LEU A 347 -1.70 -0.70 -7.71
C LEU A 347 -2.75 -1.42 -6.85
N PHE A 348 -2.30 -2.27 -5.91
CA PHE A 348 -3.16 -2.94 -4.93
C PHE A 348 -3.64 -1.98 -3.84
N SER A 349 -4.48 -1.03 -4.24
CA SER A 349 -5.01 0.05 -3.39
C SER A 349 -6.45 -0.19 -2.99
N GLY A 350 -6.71 -0.09 -1.71
CA GLY A 350 -8.01 -0.06 -1.06
C GLY A 350 -8.05 1.11 -0.09
N PHE A 351 -8.93 1.04 0.91
CA PHE A 351 -9.03 2.06 1.94
C PHE A 351 -9.86 1.56 3.12
N ARG A 352 -9.78 2.30 4.23
CA ARG A 352 -10.72 2.21 5.35
C ARG A 352 -11.28 3.58 5.66
N CYS A 353 -12.46 3.63 6.28
CA CYS A 353 -13.05 4.90 6.66
C CYS A 353 -12.67 5.30 8.09
N ALA A 354 -12.73 6.60 8.35
CA ALA A 354 -12.70 7.20 9.67
C ALA A 354 -13.86 8.19 9.83
N GLN A 355 -14.21 8.51 11.06
CA GLN A 355 -15.24 9.47 11.40
C GLN A 355 -14.84 10.25 12.66
N ASN A 356 -15.22 11.53 12.69
CA ASN A 356 -15.12 12.31 13.92
C ASN A 356 -16.18 11.81 14.93
N TYR A 357 -15.97 12.14 16.20
CA TYR A 357 -16.99 11.97 17.23
C TYR A 357 -18.11 12.99 17.13
#